data_AF-A0A1H8UMM4-F1
#
_entry.id   AF-A0A1H8UMM4-F1
#
_cell.length_a   1.000
_cell.length_b   1.000
_cell.length_c   1.000
_cell.angle_alpha   90.00
_cell.angle_beta   90.00
_cell.angle_gamma   90.00
#
_symmetry.space_group_name_H-M   'P 1'
#
loop_
_entity.id
_entity.type
_entity.pdbx_description
1 polymer ?
#
loop_
_entity_poly.entity_id
_entity_poly.type
_entity_poly.pdbx_seq_one_letter_code
_entity_poly.pdbx_strand_id
1 'polypeptide(L)'
;MLAGGTPRVTALPGAGRAHSEHQAFCHSSDEEFLALAVPFLQAAVKSGEPALVSLEPRRAELVYEAVADPAGLTFVAAGDLYARPASVLKAYRKRMADYVAAGASDIRIVGELPPVAFGYSWDWWARYESAVNHAYAEFPVRTLCAYDTRVAPPHVLDDVRRTHPLVTGPDGVSTADYIEPRAFLTAPWPVPPHPVQLRPPQLDLADPEPAAARRAVTEANRAALSPDALDDLVLSVSEVVTNAHRHGRGPVRLRLWSDDSHAVVTVHDTGPGPADPFAGLLPAADRTTGGLGLWLAHQLCEHVAMVRDDHGFTVRLTAGRLPR
;
A
#
# COMPACT_ATOMS: atom_id res chain seq x y z
N MET A 1 30.19 -38.06 -10.75
CA MET A 1 29.88 -38.13 -9.31
C MET A 1 29.10 -36.88 -8.97
N LEU A 2 27.87 -37.08 -8.50
CA LEU A 2 26.90 -36.05 -8.14
C LEU A 2 27.23 -35.43 -6.77
N ALA A 3 27.01 -34.12 -6.64
CA ALA A 3 26.58 -33.51 -5.39
C ALA A 3 25.91 -32.16 -5.70
N GLY A 4 24.62 -32.23 -6.05
CA GLY A 4 23.73 -31.07 -6.03
C GLY A 4 23.31 -30.79 -4.59
N GLY A 5 23.68 -29.61 -4.08
CA GLY A 5 23.18 -29.11 -2.81
C GLY A 5 21.91 -28.31 -3.05
N THR A 6 20.75 -28.88 -2.71
CA THR A 6 19.50 -28.12 -2.54
C THR A 6 19.67 -27.14 -1.38
N PRO A 7 19.30 -25.85 -1.53
CA PRO A 7 19.31 -24.93 -0.41
C PRO A 7 18.28 -25.40 0.64
N ARG A 8 18.76 -25.64 1.86
CA ARG A 8 17.91 -25.97 3.01
C ARG A 8 17.18 -24.72 3.46
N VAL A 9 15.85 -24.73 3.36
CA VAL A 9 14.99 -23.84 4.15
C VAL A 9 15.15 -24.25 5.61
N THR A 10 15.79 -23.39 6.40
CA THR A 10 15.93 -23.57 7.84
C THR A 10 14.57 -23.36 8.51
N ALA A 11 13.97 -24.43 9.04
CA ALA A 11 12.83 -24.32 9.92
C ALA A 11 13.25 -23.69 11.25
N LEU A 12 12.63 -22.58 11.63
CA LEU A 12 12.80 -21.94 12.94
C LEU A 12 11.90 -22.65 14.00
N PRO A 13 12.31 -22.71 15.28
CA PRO A 13 11.63 -23.52 16.29
C PRO A 13 10.50 -22.77 17.03
N GLY A 14 9.39 -23.49 17.26
CA GLY A 14 8.63 -23.46 18.52
C GLY A 14 7.48 -22.46 18.68
N ALA A 15 6.30 -22.99 19.02
CA ALA A 15 5.03 -22.31 19.22
C ALA A 15 5.08 -21.12 20.21
N GLY A 16 4.40 -20.02 19.84
CA GLY A 16 4.14 -18.89 20.76
C GLY A 16 3.88 -17.53 20.11
N ARG A 17 4.12 -17.37 18.80
CA ARG A 17 3.76 -16.20 18.01
C ARG A 17 3.36 -16.66 16.61
N ALA A 18 2.36 -16.02 16.01
CA ALA A 18 2.12 -16.18 14.59
C ALA A 18 3.41 -15.77 13.83
N HIS A 19 3.96 -16.67 13.01
CA HIS A 19 5.15 -16.39 12.23
C HIS A 19 4.71 -15.67 10.95
N SER A 20 5.02 -14.38 10.83
CA SER A 20 4.83 -13.61 9.62
C SER A 20 6.17 -13.45 8.90
N GLU A 21 6.20 -13.78 7.61
CA GLU A 21 7.35 -13.60 6.73
C GLU A 21 6.93 -12.79 5.52
N HIS A 22 7.73 -11.77 5.19
CA HIS A 22 7.53 -10.91 4.04
C HIS A 22 8.80 -10.92 3.21
N GLN A 23 8.75 -11.61 2.08
CA GLN A 23 9.91 -11.87 1.22
C GLN A 23 9.69 -11.28 -0.16
N ALA A 24 10.61 -10.45 -0.61
CA ALA A 24 10.68 -10.05 -2.00
C ALA A 24 11.52 -11.04 -2.81
N PHE A 25 11.20 -11.19 -4.08
CA PHE A 25 12.14 -11.72 -5.06
C PHE A 25 12.13 -10.88 -6.33
N CYS A 26 13.33 -10.62 -6.84
CA CYS A 26 13.52 -9.91 -8.09
C CYS A 26 13.74 -10.94 -9.20
N HIS A 27 13.02 -10.80 -10.31
CA HIS A 27 13.17 -11.70 -11.46
C HIS A 27 13.31 -10.90 -12.76
N SER A 28 13.96 -11.51 -13.75
CA SER A 28 14.24 -10.93 -15.07
C SER A 28 13.55 -11.69 -16.20
N SER A 29 12.93 -12.84 -15.89
CA SER A 29 12.17 -13.66 -16.83
C SER A 29 10.95 -14.29 -16.17
N ASP A 30 10.05 -14.82 -17.00
CA ASP A 30 8.88 -15.56 -16.52
C ASP A 30 9.29 -16.95 -15.98
N GLU A 31 10.38 -17.51 -16.49
CA GLU A 31 10.96 -18.78 -16.00
C GLU A 31 11.50 -18.64 -14.57
N GLU A 32 12.27 -17.58 -14.29
CA GLU A 32 12.75 -17.27 -12.94
C GLU A 32 11.59 -17.02 -11.96
N PHE A 33 10.54 -16.33 -12.43
CA PHE A 33 9.33 -16.12 -11.66
C PHE A 33 8.65 -17.45 -11.29
N LEU A 34 8.40 -18.32 -12.27
CA LEU A 34 7.74 -19.60 -12.05
C LEU A 34 8.60 -20.54 -11.19
N ALA A 35 9.92 -20.51 -11.33
CA ALA A 35 10.85 -21.33 -10.55
C ALA A 35 10.75 -21.05 -9.02
N LEU A 36 10.35 -19.85 -8.62
CA LEU A 36 10.12 -19.49 -7.23
C LEU A 36 8.65 -19.62 -6.82
N ALA A 37 7.72 -19.10 -7.62
CA ALA A 37 6.31 -19.05 -7.26
C ALA A 37 5.64 -20.43 -7.26
N VAL A 38 5.93 -21.30 -8.24
CA VAL A 38 5.23 -22.58 -8.39
C VAL A 38 5.56 -23.55 -7.24
N PRO A 39 6.83 -23.79 -6.85
CA PRO A 39 7.11 -24.65 -5.71
C PRO A 39 6.51 -24.13 -4.40
N PHE A 40 6.52 -22.81 -4.20
CA PHE A 40 5.93 -22.15 -3.04
C PHE A 40 4.41 -22.39 -2.95
N LEU A 41 3.68 -22.26 -4.06
CA LEU A 41 2.24 -22.49 -4.11
C LEU A 41 1.89 -23.99 -4.04
N GLN A 42 2.61 -24.85 -4.74
CA GLN A 42 2.37 -26.30 -4.72
C GLN A 42 2.58 -26.89 -3.32
N ALA A 43 3.54 -26.37 -2.56
CA ALA A 43 3.75 -26.82 -1.19
C ALA A 43 2.63 -26.35 -0.24
N ALA A 44 1.88 -25.28 -0.55
CA ALA A 44 0.68 -24.93 0.22
C ALA A 44 -0.45 -25.92 -0.08
N VAL A 45 -0.70 -26.19 -1.37
CA VAL A 45 -1.74 -27.13 -1.81
C VAL A 45 -1.50 -28.52 -1.22
N LYS A 46 -0.26 -29.03 -1.25
CA LYS A 46 0.10 -30.33 -0.66
C LYS A 46 -0.16 -30.41 0.84
N SER A 47 0.01 -29.30 1.56
CA SER A 47 -0.22 -29.20 3.00
C SER A 47 -1.68 -28.86 3.36
N GLY A 48 -2.54 -28.57 2.37
CA GLY A 48 -3.89 -28.05 2.61
C GLY A 48 -3.90 -26.63 3.21
N GLU A 49 -2.83 -25.86 3.01
CA GLU A 49 -2.71 -24.48 3.50
C GLU A 49 -3.43 -23.52 2.53
N PRO A 50 -4.21 -22.54 3.03
CA PRO A 50 -4.75 -21.48 2.17
C PRO A 50 -3.65 -20.74 1.41
N ALA A 51 -3.80 -20.65 0.08
CA ALA A 51 -2.85 -19.97 -0.79
C ALA A 51 -3.56 -18.95 -1.69
N LEU A 52 -3.13 -17.69 -1.61
CA LEU A 52 -3.64 -16.60 -2.43
C LEU A 52 -2.64 -16.25 -3.54
N VAL A 53 -3.16 -16.06 -4.75
CA VAL A 53 -2.39 -15.63 -5.92
C VAL A 53 -2.96 -14.29 -6.40
N SER A 54 -2.18 -13.22 -6.21
CA SER A 54 -2.55 -11.85 -6.55
C SER A 54 -1.59 -11.29 -7.57
N LEU A 55 -1.90 -11.57 -8.83
CA LEU A 55 -1.04 -11.31 -9.96
C LEU A 55 -1.81 -10.59 -11.07
N GLU A 56 -1.10 -9.85 -11.90
CA GLU A 56 -1.55 -9.35 -13.18
C GLU A 56 -2.06 -10.51 -14.04
N PRO A 57 -3.10 -10.30 -14.87
CA PRO A 57 -3.81 -11.39 -15.56
C PRO A 57 -2.89 -12.37 -16.30
N ARG A 58 -1.92 -11.84 -17.05
CA ARG A 58 -0.93 -12.66 -17.79
C ARG A 58 -0.12 -13.56 -16.87
N ARG A 59 0.31 -13.05 -15.71
CA ARG A 59 1.18 -13.80 -14.78
C ARG A 59 0.38 -14.78 -13.95
N ALA A 60 -0.86 -14.43 -13.59
CA ALA A 60 -1.82 -15.36 -13.00
C ALA A 60 -2.07 -16.57 -13.90
N GLU A 61 -2.23 -16.36 -15.22
CA GLU A 61 -2.42 -17.43 -16.21
C GLU A 61 -1.18 -18.36 -16.27
N LEU A 62 0.03 -17.80 -16.31
CA LEU A 62 1.27 -18.59 -16.26
C LEU A 62 1.36 -19.48 -15.00
N VAL A 63 0.98 -18.95 -13.84
CA VAL A 63 0.92 -19.75 -12.59
C VAL A 63 -0.13 -20.84 -12.71
N TYR A 64 -1.32 -20.50 -13.20
CA TYR A 64 -2.44 -21.43 -13.34
C TYR A 64 -2.07 -22.64 -14.22
N GLU A 65 -1.37 -22.42 -15.33
CA GLU A 65 -0.90 -23.48 -16.23
C GLU A 65 0.23 -24.33 -15.64
N ALA A 66 1.08 -23.75 -14.80
CA ALA A 66 2.27 -24.40 -14.28
C ALA A 66 2.05 -25.21 -12.99
N VAL A 67 1.00 -24.91 -12.22
CA VAL A 67 0.68 -25.64 -10.97
C VAL A 67 -0.10 -26.92 -11.28
N ALA A 68 0.19 -27.99 -10.53
CA ALA A 68 -0.45 -29.30 -10.75
C ALA A 68 -1.94 -29.32 -10.34
N ASP A 69 -2.33 -28.50 -9.36
CA ASP A 69 -3.70 -28.40 -8.86
C ASP A 69 -4.05 -26.92 -8.61
N PRO A 70 -4.51 -26.19 -9.65
CA PRO A 70 -4.91 -24.79 -9.51
C PRO A 70 -6.20 -24.62 -8.70
N ALA A 71 -7.02 -25.67 -8.54
CA ALA A 71 -8.28 -25.60 -7.78
C ALA A 71 -8.02 -25.46 -6.27
N GLY A 72 -6.84 -25.87 -5.80
CA GLY A 72 -6.37 -25.63 -4.43
C GLY A 72 -5.90 -24.19 -4.17
N LEU A 73 -5.90 -23.30 -5.16
CA LEU A 73 -5.42 -21.92 -5.05
C LEU A 73 -6.58 -20.92 -5.16
N THR A 74 -6.47 -19.80 -4.44
CA THR A 74 -7.39 -18.67 -4.57
C THR A 74 -6.76 -17.56 -5.40
N PHE A 75 -7.16 -17.46 -6.67
CA PHE A 75 -6.75 -16.37 -7.55
C PHE A 75 -7.58 -15.12 -7.25
N VAL A 76 -6.88 -14.00 -7.02
CA VAL A 76 -7.46 -12.70 -6.72
C VAL A 76 -7.29 -11.83 -7.96
N ALA A 77 -8.40 -11.38 -8.54
CA ALA A 77 -8.33 -10.50 -9.71
C ALA A 77 -7.68 -9.17 -9.33
N ALA A 78 -6.70 -8.72 -10.13
CA ALA A 78 -6.04 -7.42 -9.96
C ALA A 78 -7.03 -6.25 -9.95
N GLY A 79 -8.15 -6.37 -10.69
CA GLY A 79 -9.23 -5.37 -10.73
C GLY A 79 -10.10 -5.30 -9.48
N ASP A 80 -10.17 -6.37 -8.67
CA ASP A 80 -10.94 -6.37 -7.41
C ASP A 80 -10.22 -5.62 -6.27
N LEU A 81 -8.97 -5.22 -6.51
CA LEU A 81 -8.11 -4.45 -5.61
C LEU A 81 -7.94 -3.02 -6.13
N TYR A 82 -9.04 -2.35 -6.52
CA TYR A 82 -9.06 -0.95 -6.97
C TYR A 82 -8.03 -0.11 -6.18
N ALA A 83 -7.04 0.37 -6.94
CA ALA A 83 -5.61 0.45 -6.64
C ALA A 83 -5.21 1.38 -5.48
N ARG A 84 -5.54 0.99 -4.25
CA ARG A 84 -5.26 1.81 -3.07
C ARG A 84 -4.67 0.96 -1.95
N PRO A 85 -3.43 1.23 -1.50
CA PRO A 85 -2.76 0.39 -0.53
C PRO A 85 -3.51 0.16 0.78
N ALA A 86 -4.24 1.15 1.32
CA ALA A 86 -5.05 0.95 2.53
C ALA A 86 -6.24 0.00 2.31
N SER A 87 -6.86 0.03 1.13
CA SER A 87 -7.94 -0.88 0.72
C SER A 87 -7.40 -2.31 0.58
N VAL A 88 -6.23 -2.46 -0.06
CA VAL A 88 -5.54 -3.74 -0.22
C VAL A 88 -5.21 -4.33 1.15
N LEU A 89 -4.57 -3.55 2.02
CA LEU A 89 -4.17 -4.01 3.36
C LEU A 89 -5.38 -4.46 4.20
N LYS A 90 -6.49 -3.70 4.13
CA LYS A 90 -7.76 -4.07 4.77
C LYS A 90 -8.31 -5.39 4.24
N ALA A 91 -8.35 -5.56 2.91
CA ALA A 91 -8.90 -6.75 2.27
C ALA A 91 -8.11 -8.02 2.63
N TYR A 92 -6.77 -7.95 2.57
CA TYR A 92 -5.91 -9.07 2.95
C TYR A 92 -5.98 -9.40 4.43
N ARG A 93 -5.92 -8.40 5.32
CA ARG A 93 -6.09 -8.62 6.77
C ARG A 93 -7.42 -9.31 7.06
N LYS A 94 -8.51 -8.90 6.41
CA LYS A 94 -9.81 -9.56 6.58
C LYS A 94 -9.77 -11.02 6.14
N ARG A 95 -9.23 -11.31 4.95
CA ARG A 95 -9.13 -12.69 4.44
C ARG A 95 -8.27 -13.58 5.32
N MET A 96 -7.12 -13.08 5.78
CA MET A 96 -6.27 -13.85 6.72
C MET A 96 -6.97 -14.11 8.04
N ALA A 97 -7.71 -13.14 8.58
CA ALA A 97 -8.53 -13.35 9.76
C ALA A 97 -9.61 -14.42 9.53
N ASP A 98 -10.26 -14.43 8.37
CA ASP A 98 -11.25 -15.44 8.00
C ASP A 98 -10.61 -16.84 7.92
N TYR A 99 -9.40 -16.98 7.34
CA TYR A 99 -8.68 -18.25 7.30
C TYR A 99 -8.26 -18.74 8.69
N VAL A 100 -7.75 -17.86 9.55
CA VAL A 100 -7.39 -18.21 10.94
C VAL A 100 -8.63 -18.63 11.71
N ALA A 101 -9.76 -17.93 11.55
CA ALA A 101 -11.03 -18.32 12.16
C ALA A 101 -11.54 -19.68 11.67
N ALA A 102 -11.21 -20.07 10.44
CA ALA A 102 -11.47 -21.39 9.88
C ALA A 102 -10.44 -22.46 10.29
N GLY A 103 -9.45 -22.12 11.13
CA GLY A 103 -8.46 -23.05 11.67
C GLY A 103 -7.13 -23.14 10.90
N ALA A 104 -6.89 -22.23 9.94
CA ALA A 104 -5.60 -22.18 9.25
C ALA A 104 -4.46 -21.84 10.22
N SER A 105 -3.42 -22.67 10.21
CA SER A 105 -2.20 -22.47 11.00
C SER A 105 -1.02 -21.94 10.19
N ASP A 106 -1.17 -21.85 8.87
CA ASP A 106 -0.24 -21.25 7.91
C ASP A 106 -1.03 -20.75 6.69
N ILE A 107 -0.60 -19.64 6.09
CA ILE A 107 -1.23 -18.99 4.94
C ILE A 107 -0.11 -18.56 4.00
N ARG A 108 -0.28 -18.77 2.69
CA ARG A 108 0.69 -18.33 1.68
C ARG A 108 0.09 -17.31 0.73
N ILE A 109 0.86 -16.27 0.41
CA ILE A 109 0.47 -15.23 -0.54
C ILE A 109 1.59 -15.07 -1.56
N VAL A 110 1.25 -15.14 -2.84
CA VAL A 110 2.11 -14.63 -3.92
C VAL A 110 1.47 -13.37 -4.46
N GLY A 111 2.19 -12.26 -4.40
CA GLY A 111 1.71 -10.95 -4.82
C GLY A 111 2.65 -10.29 -5.81
N GLU A 112 2.10 -9.46 -6.68
CA GLU A 112 2.87 -8.45 -7.41
C GLU A 112 2.14 -7.12 -7.40
N LEU A 113 2.88 -6.03 -7.61
CA LEU A 113 2.31 -4.71 -7.86
C LEU A 113 2.25 -4.44 -9.36
N PRO A 114 1.15 -3.85 -9.87
CA PRO A 114 1.04 -3.49 -11.28
C PRO A 114 2.04 -2.38 -11.64
N PRO A 115 2.56 -2.31 -12.87
CA PRO A 115 3.55 -1.30 -13.26
C PRO A 115 3.13 0.15 -13.01
N VAL A 116 1.83 0.45 -13.03
CA VAL A 116 1.28 1.78 -12.72
C VAL A 116 1.60 2.23 -11.28
N ALA A 117 1.82 1.29 -10.35
CA ALA A 117 2.19 1.58 -8.96
C ALA A 117 3.63 2.13 -8.83
N PHE A 118 4.49 1.87 -9.81
CA PHE A 118 5.91 2.29 -9.79
C PHE A 118 6.12 3.73 -10.26
N GLY A 119 5.04 4.41 -10.68
CA GLY A 119 5.07 5.80 -11.13
C GLY A 119 4.82 6.79 -9.98
N TYR A 120 3.92 7.73 -10.23
CA TYR A 120 3.65 8.86 -9.33
C TYR A 120 3.21 8.46 -7.91
N SER A 121 2.59 7.29 -7.73
CA SER A 121 2.10 6.79 -6.43
C SER A 121 3.08 5.87 -5.70
N TRP A 122 4.33 5.75 -6.14
CA TRP A 122 5.28 4.83 -5.50
C TRP A 122 5.52 5.16 -4.03
N ASP A 123 5.54 6.44 -3.64
CA ASP A 123 5.65 6.85 -2.22
C ASP A 123 4.59 6.19 -1.35
N TRP A 124 3.38 6.05 -1.90
CA TRP A 124 2.24 5.48 -1.22
C TRP A 124 2.32 3.94 -1.14
N TRP A 125 2.83 3.29 -2.18
CA TRP A 125 3.05 1.85 -2.22
C TRP A 125 4.26 1.41 -1.38
N ALA A 126 5.36 2.15 -1.39
CA ALA A 126 6.51 1.89 -0.53
C ALA A 126 6.11 1.93 0.97
N ARG A 127 5.23 2.86 1.35
CA ARG A 127 4.63 2.89 2.70
C ARG A 127 3.84 1.61 3.00
N TYR A 128 3.10 1.09 2.03
CA TYR A 128 2.36 -0.17 2.17
C TYR A 128 3.29 -1.38 2.32
N GLU A 129 4.30 -1.51 1.45
CA GLU A 129 5.29 -2.60 1.51
C GLU A 129 5.95 -2.66 2.89
N SER A 130 6.31 -1.50 3.43
CA SER A 130 6.83 -1.39 4.79
C SER A 130 5.80 -1.81 5.84
N ALA A 131 4.57 -1.30 5.74
CA ALA A 131 3.50 -1.53 6.70
C ALA A 131 3.02 -2.99 6.76
N VAL A 132 3.17 -3.77 5.67
CA VAL A 132 2.84 -5.20 5.64
C VAL A 132 3.51 -5.96 6.78
N ASN A 133 4.80 -5.70 7.05
CA ASN A 133 5.54 -6.36 8.13
C ASN A 133 4.91 -6.14 9.52
N HIS A 134 4.31 -4.97 9.76
CA HIS A 134 3.60 -4.68 11.01
C HIS A 134 2.17 -5.22 10.99
N ALA A 135 1.47 -4.99 9.88
CA ALA A 135 0.07 -5.32 9.72
C ALA A 135 -0.18 -6.83 9.68
N TYR A 136 0.80 -7.63 9.24
CA TYR A 136 0.64 -9.07 9.07
C TYR A 136 1.23 -9.87 10.23
N ALA A 137 1.94 -9.21 11.16
CA ALA A 137 2.61 -9.84 12.30
C ALA A 137 1.68 -10.63 13.25
N GLU A 138 0.37 -10.42 13.18
CA GLU A 138 -0.63 -11.17 13.96
C GLU A 138 -1.14 -12.45 13.26
N PHE A 139 -0.81 -12.65 11.98
CA PHE A 139 -1.26 -13.80 11.19
C PHE A 139 -0.10 -14.76 10.87
N PRO A 140 -0.37 -16.08 10.78
CA PRO A 140 0.65 -17.06 10.40
C PRO A 140 0.79 -17.06 8.86
N VAL A 141 1.41 -16.01 8.31
CA VAL A 141 1.43 -15.77 6.87
C VAL A 141 2.85 -15.67 6.32
N ARG A 142 3.08 -16.31 5.17
CA ARG A 142 4.27 -16.13 4.35
C ARG A 142 3.88 -15.47 3.05
N THR A 143 4.44 -14.30 2.78
CA THR A 143 4.16 -13.51 1.58
C THR A 143 5.41 -13.44 0.71
N LEU A 144 5.24 -13.79 -0.56
CA LEU A 144 6.24 -13.73 -1.60
C LEU A 144 5.86 -12.65 -2.62
N CYS A 145 6.52 -11.49 -2.54
CA CYS A 145 6.30 -10.34 -3.40
C CYS A 145 7.23 -10.39 -4.61
N ALA A 146 6.65 -10.46 -5.81
CA ALA A 146 7.35 -10.53 -7.08
C ALA A 146 7.63 -9.13 -7.63
N TYR A 147 8.89 -8.85 -7.96
CA TYR A 147 9.31 -7.63 -8.63
C TYR A 147 10.04 -7.93 -9.93
N ASP A 148 9.44 -7.50 -11.04
CA ASP A 148 9.98 -7.71 -12.39
C ASP A 148 10.98 -6.62 -12.75
N THR A 149 12.26 -6.98 -12.76
CA THR A 149 13.40 -6.08 -13.03
C THR A 149 13.40 -5.49 -14.44
N ARG A 150 12.59 -6.01 -15.37
CA ARG A 150 12.44 -5.46 -16.71
C ARG A 150 11.59 -4.18 -16.72
N VAL A 151 10.73 -4.00 -15.72
CA VAL A 151 9.77 -2.88 -15.64
C VAL A 151 9.90 -2.06 -14.35
N ALA A 152 10.40 -2.64 -13.26
CA ALA A 152 10.60 -1.96 -11.99
C ALA A 152 11.81 -1.01 -12.07
N PRO A 153 11.63 0.30 -11.82
CA PRO A 153 12.74 1.25 -11.79
C PRO A 153 13.75 0.96 -10.66
N PRO A 154 15.03 1.37 -10.79
CA PRO A 154 16.04 1.14 -9.76
C PRO A 154 15.65 1.65 -8.37
N HIS A 155 15.05 2.84 -8.28
CA HIS A 155 14.62 3.42 -6.99
C HIS A 155 13.51 2.60 -6.30
N VAL A 156 12.63 1.95 -7.08
CA VAL A 156 11.62 1.03 -6.56
C VAL A 156 12.31 -0.19 -5.96
N LEU A 157 13.28 -0.79 -6.68
CA LEU A 157 14.03 -1.94 -6.19
C LEU A 157 14.86 -1.63 -4.94
N ASP A 158 15.41 -0.42 -4.84
CA ASP A 158 16.10 0.04 -3.63
C ASP A 158 15.16 0.12 -2.43
N ASP A 159 13.95 0.65 -2.61
CA ASP A 159 12.93 0.67 -1.55
C ASP A 159 12.38 -0.73 -1.22
N VAL A 160 12.28 -1.63 -2.20
CA VAL A 160 11.95 -3.05 -1.96
C VAL A 160 12.96 -3.69 -1.02
N ARG A 161 14.26 -3.44 -1.22
CA ARG A 161 15.31 -3.94 -0.31
C ARG A 161 15.20 -3.37 1.10
N ARG A 162 14.72 -2.13 1.23
CA ARG A 162 14.53 -1.46 2.52
C ARG A 162 13.24 -1.85 3.24
N THR A 163 12.25 -2.38 2.53
CA THR A 163 10.93 -2.72 3.08
C THR A 163 10.72 -4.20 3.34
N HIS A 164 11.50 -5.09 2.71
CA HIS A 164 11.38 -6.54 2.89
C HIS A 164 12.50 -7.09 3.78
N PRO A 165 12.18 -7.79 4.89
CA PRO A 165 13.17 -8.46 5.73
C PRO A 165 14.03 -9.48 4.97
N LEU A 166 13.46 -10.12 3.95
CA LEU A 166 14.12 -11.10 3.10
C LEU A 166 13.99 -10.68 1.63
N VAL A 167 15.12 -10.62 0.91
CA VAL A 167 15.14 -10.34 -0.53
C VAL A 167 15.91 -11.44 -1.23
N THR A 168 15.25 -12.16 -2.12
CA THR A 168 15.90 -13.14 -3.00
C THR A 168 16.34 -12.47 -4.28
N GLY A 169 17.66 -12.49 -4.51
CA GLY A 169 18.29 -12.07 -5.76
C GLY A 169 19.15 -13.19 -6.36
N PRO A 170 19.91 -12.90 -7.42
CA PRO A 170 20.79 -13.86 -8.08
C PRO A 170 21.84 -14.48 -7.14
N ASP A 171 22.32 -13.70 -6.17
CA ASP A 171 23.36 -14.11 -5.22
C ASP A 171 22.80 -14.82 -3.96
N GLY A 172 21.48 -15.07 -3.92
CA GLY A 172 20.79 -15.71 -2.80
C GLY A 172 19.90 -14.75 -2.01
N VAL A 173 19.65 -15.09 -0.74
CA VAL A 173 18.77 -14.31 0.16
C VAL A 173 19.59 -13.29 0.94
N SER A 174 19.17 -12.03 0.91
CA SER A 174 19.77 -10.91 1.64
C SER A 174 18.77 -10.27 2.62
N THR A 175 19.30 -9.71 3.71
CA THR A 175 18.57 -8.94 4.73
C THR A 175 19.21 -7.59 5.04
N ALA A 176 20.29 -7.23 4.31
CA ALA A 176 21.25 -6.21 4.75
C ALA A 176 20.69 -4.78 4.83
N ASP A 177 19.76 -4.44 3.94
CA ASP A 177 19.25 -3.06 3.77
C ASP A 177 17.91 -2.82 4.47
N TYR A 178 17.34 -3.84 5.13
CA TYR A 178 16.01 -3.78 5.71
C TYR A 178 15.90 -2.72 6.82
N ILE A 179 14.82 -1.93 6.76
CA ILE A 179 14.50 -0.89 7.73
C ILE A 179 13.16 -1.24 8.41
N GLU A 180 13.17 -1.29 9.74
CA GLU A 180 11.97 -1.53 10.54
C GLU A 180 10.83 -0.55 10.19
N PRO A 181 9.56 -1.00 10.12
CA PRO A 181 8.49 -0.22 9.48
C PRO A 181 8.27 1.15 10.12
N ARG A 182 8.36 1.24 11.45
CA ARG A 182 8.25 2.52 12.15
C ARG A 182 9.32 3.51 11.70
N ALA A 183 10.58 3.08 11.58
CA ALA A 183 11.68 3.94 11.15
C ALA A 183 11.51 4.38 9.69
N PHE A 184 11.16 3.44 8.80
CA PHE A 184 10.92 3.71 7.38
C PHE A 184 9.79 4.73 7.18
N LEU A 185 8.64 4.53 7.84
CA LEU A 185 7.45 5.38 7.69
C LEU A 185 7.57 6.76 8.35
N THR A 186 8.50 6.93 9.30
CA THR A 186 8.81 8.25 9.91
C THR A 186 9.86 9.04 9.13
N ALA A 187 10.61 8.39 8.25
CA ALA A 187 11.63 9.08 7.46
C ALA A 187 10.97 10.11 6.52
N PRO A 188 11.61 11.27 6.27
CA PRO A 188 11.15 12.22 5.27
C PRO A 188 11.09 11.54 3.90
N TRP A 189 9.97 11.68 3.21
CA TRP A 189 9.79 11.15 1.85
C TRP A 189 9.68 12.30 0.85
N PRO A 190 10.43 12.31 -0.25
CA PRO A 190 10.24 13.30 -1.30
C PRO A 190 8.90 13.01 -1.99
N VAL A 191 7.95 13.90 -1.77
CA VAL A 191 6.63 13.83 -2.41
C VAL A 191 6.60 14.95 -3.45
N PRO A 192 6.87 14.67 -4.75
CA PRO A 192 6.86 15.70 -5.77
C PRO A 192 5.47 16.35 -5.86
N PRO A 193 5.38 17.65 -6.17
CA PRO A 193 4.09 18.30 -6.39
C PRO A 193 3.37 17.65 -7.59
N HIS A 194 2.05 17.58 -7.52
CA HIS A 194 1.27 17.16 -8.68
C HIS A 194 1.40 18.21 -9.80
N PRO A 195 1.46 17.85 -11.09
CA PRO A 195 1.61 18.83 -12.17
C PRO A 195 0.62 20.01 -12.13
N VAL A 196 -0.62 19.75 -11.71
CA VAL A 196 -1.67 20.77 -11.52
C VAL A 196 -1.27 21.86 -10.51
N GLN A 197 -0.41 21.55 -9.53
CA GLN A 197 0.09 22.45 -8.50
C GLN A 197 1.21 23.39 -9.00
N LEU A 198 1.69 23.22 -10.24
CA LEU A 198 2.64 24.14 -10.87
C LEU A 198 1.99 25.48 -11.28
N ARG A 199 0.67 25.60 -11.12
CA ARG A 199 -0.13 26.81 -11.34
C ARG A 199 -0.59 27.38 -9.99
N PRO A 200 -1.01 28.66 -9.92
CA PRO A 200 -1.65 29.20 -8.72
C PRO A 200 -2.89 28.39 -8.32
N PRO A 201 -3.19 28.26 -7.01
CA PRO A 201 -4.40 27.57 -6.55
C PRO A 201 -5.66 28.29 -7.03
N GLN A 202 -6.68 27.52 -7.40
CA GLN A 202 -8.01 28.04 -7.71
C GLN A 202 -8.72 28.53 -6.45
N LEU A 203 -8.53 27.82 -5.33
CA LEU A 203 -9.05 28.22 -4.02
C LEU A 203 -7.92 28.20 -3.00
N ASP A 204 -7.93 29.19 -2.11
CA ASP A 204 -7.02 29.30 -0.98
C ASP A 204 -7.81 29.84 0.22
N LEU A 205 -8.09 28.95 1.19
CA LEU A 205 -8.92 29.23 2.34
C LEU A 205 -8.09 29.16 3.62
N ALA A 206 -8.16 30.23 4.42
CA ALA A 206 -7.59 30.27 5.76
C ALA A 206 -8.64 29.85 6.80
N ASP A 207 -8.25 28.93 7.67
CA ASP A 207 -9.03 28.34 8.76
C ASP A 207 -10.47 27.94 8.38
N PRO A 208 -10.69 27.19 7.28
CA PRO A 208 -12.03 26.81 6.88
C PRO A 208 -12.63 25.79 7.87
N GLU A 209 -13.87 26.01 8.27
CA GLU A 209 -14.69 24.98 8.91
C GLU A 209 -14.94 23.81 7.94
N PRO A 210 -15.05 22.54 8.40
CA PRO A 210 -15.24 21.39 7.52
C PRO A 210 -16.41 21.54 6.53
N ALA A 211 -17.53 22.14 6.98
CA ALA A 211 -18.69 22.38 6.11
C ALA A 211 -18.42 23.41 5.01
N ALA A 212 -17.61 24.44 5.29
CA ALA A 212 -17.21 25.44 4.30
C ALA A 212 -16.24 24.84 3.28
N ALA A 213 -15.26 24.05 3.76
CA ALA A 213 -14.32 23.33 2.92
C ALA A 213 -15.04 22.39 1.93
N ARG A 214 -15.99 21.58 2.41
CA ARG A 214 -16.81 20.70 1.56
C ARG A 214 -17.52 21.48 0.46
N ARG A 215 -18.27 22.54 0.80
CA ARG A 215 -19.02 23.34 -0.18
C ARG A 215 -18.11 23.91 -1.27
N ALA A 216 -16.98 24.48 -0.87
CA ALA A 216 -16.04 25.10 -1.79
C ALA A 216 -15.42 24.07 -2.76
N VAL A 217 -15.01 22.90 -2.25
CA VAL A 217 -14.47 21.81 -3.08
C VAL A 217 -15.54 21.23 -4.01
N THR A 218 -16.78 21.05 -3.53
CA THR A 218 -17.90 20.60 -4.36
C THR A 218 -18.14 21.56 -5.51
N GLU A 219 -18.30 22.86 -5.24
CA GLU A 219 -18.60 23.88 -6.25
C GLU A 219 -17.51 23.96 -7.32
N ALA A 220 -16.24 23.94 -6.91
CA ALA A 220 -15.11 24.07 -7.81
C ALA A 220 -14.88 22.86 -8.74
N ASN A 221 -15.39 21.67 -8.41
CA ASN A 221 -15.07 20.42 -9.12
C ASN A 221 -16.27 19.70 -9.74
N ARG A 222 -17.49 20.28 -9.73
CA ARG A 222 -18.68 19.64 -10.33
C ARG A 222 -18.52 19.25 -11.79
N ALA A 223 -17.72 20.01 -12.54
CA ALA A 223 -17.47 19.76 -13.96
C ALA A 223 -16.20 18.93 -14.23
N ALA A 224 -15.29 18.83 -13.26
CA ALA A 224 -13.98 18.21 -13.42
C ALA A 224 -13.94 16.73 -13.04
N LEU A 225 -14.85 16.29 -12.14
CA LEU A 225 -14.87 14.94 -11.59
C LEU A 225 -16.20 14.25 -11.87
N SER A 226 -16.19 12.91 -11.90
CA SER A 226 -17.41 12.12 -11.83
C SER A 226 -18.10 12.33 -10.46
N PRO A 227 -19.42 12.09 -10.37
CA PRO A 227 -20.14 12.21 -9.09
C PRO A 227 -19.51 11.41 -7.96
N ASP A 228 -19.15 10.14 -8.21
CA ASP A 228 -18.55 9.27 -7.20
C ASP A 228 -17.18 9.78 -6.73
N ALA A 229 -16.30 10.19 -7.66
CA ALA A 229 -14.99 10.74 -7.32
C ALA A 229 -15.09 12.07 -6.56
N LEU A 230 -16.11 12.87 -6.87
CA LEU A 230 -16.38 14.12 -6.16
C LEU A 230 -16.86 13.85 -4.72
N ASP A 231 -17.78 12.92 -4.53
CA ASP A 231 -18.29 12.55 -3.21
C ASP A 231 -17.17 11.97 -2.32
N ASP A 232 -16.32 11.10 -2.88
CA ASP A 232 -15.14 10.55 -2.22
C ASP A 232 -14.14 11.63 -1.81
N LEU A 233 -13.87 12.60 -2.70
CA LEU A 233 -12.99 13.74 -2.40
C LEU A 233 -13.59 14.63 -1.31
N VAL A 234 -14.87 14.98 -1.40
CA VAL A 234 -15.56 15.86 -0.45
C VAL A 234 -15.59 15.24 0.95
N LEU A 235 -15.84 13.93 1.05
CA LEU A 235 -15.75 13.19 2.31
C LEU A 235 -14.32 13.25 2.86
N SER A 236 -13.33 12.95 2.03
CA SER A 236 -11.92 12.96 2.43
C SER A 236 -11.45 14.35 2.91
N VAL A 237 -11.86 15.42 2.23
CA VAL A 237 -11.58 16.81 2.63
C VAL A 237 -12.20 17.11 4.00
N SER A 238 -13.43 16.69 4.23
CA SER A 238 -14.11 16.88 5.52
C SER A 238 -13.34 16.24 6.67
N GLU A 239 -12.90 15.00 6.49
CA GLU A 239 -12.13 14.25 7.49
C GLU A 239 -10.76 14.88 7.74
N VAL A 240 -10.05 15.26 6.68
CA VAL A 240 -8.72 15.86 6.80
C VAL A 240 -8.76 17.24 7.45
N VAL A 241 -9.71 18.11 7.08
CA VAL A 241 -9.89 19.42 7.74
C VAL A 241 -10.29 19.25 9.20
N THR A 242 -11.17 18.29 9.50
CA THR A 242 -11.55 17.97 10.89
C THR A 242 -10.33 17.50 11.70
N ASN A 243 -9.48 16.65 11.12
CA ASN A 243 -8.25 16.19 11.78
C ASN A 243 -7.26 17.33 12.01
N ALA A 244 -7.09 18.22 11.04
CA ALA A 244 -6.21 19.40 11.18
C ALA A 244 -6.65 20.29 12.36
N HIS A 245 -7.96 20.52 12.52
CA HIS A 245 -8.50 21.29 13.65
C HIS A 245 -8.42 20.56 14.99
N ARG A 246 -8.65 19.24 15.01
CA ARG A 246 -8.69 18.46 16.26
C ARG A 246 -7.32 18.05 16.77
N HIS A 247 -6.40 17.73 15.87
CA HIS A 247 -5.12 17.09 16.18
C HIS A 247 -3.90 17.89 15.69
N GLY A 248 -4.09 18.78 14.72
CA GLY A 248 -3.04 19.65 14.18
C GLY A 248 -2.84 20.92 15.02
N ARG A 249 -2.13 21.89 14.43
CA ARG A 249 -1.96 23.23 15.02
C ARG A 249 -2.30 24.32 14.01
N GLY A 250 -3.14 25.26 14.42
CA GLY A 250 -3.55 26.37 13.56
C GLY A 250 -2.39 27.29 13.14
N PRO A 251 -2.57 28.10 12.09
CA PRO A 251 -3.76 28.12 11.24
C PRO A 251 -3.83 26.92 10.29
N VAL A 252 -5.04 26.45 10.01
CA VAL A 252 -5.31 25.44 8.98
C VAL A 252 -5.47 26.15 7.64
N ARG A 253 -4.79 25.68 6.59
CA ARG A 253 -4.90 26.24 5.25
C ARG A 253 -5.31 25.18 4.25
N LEU A 254 -6.40 25.42 3.53
CA LEU A 254 -6.86 24.56 2.44
C LEU A 254 -6.55 25.23 1.11
N ARG A 255 -5.89 24.51 0.19
CA ARG A 255 -5.69 24.94 -1.19
C ARG A 255 -6.21 23.88 -2.16
N LEU A 256 -6.84 24.31 -3.24
CA LEU A 256 -7.34 23.45 -4.31
C LEU A 256 -6.75 23.87 -5.65
N TRP A 257 -6.38 22.86 -6.45
CA TRP A 257 -6.05 22.97 -7.85
C TRP A 257 -6.86 21.94 -8.63
N SER A 258 -7.34 22.28 -9.82
CA SER A 258 -8.01 21.32 -10.70
C SER A 258 -7.73 21.58 -12.18
N ASP A 259 -7.94 20.55 -12.97
CA ASP A 259 -8.04 20.59 -14.43
C ASP A 259 -9.26 19.75 -14.87
N ASP A 260 -9.39 19.46 -16.16
CA ASP A 260 -10.55 18.76 -16.72
C ASP A 260 -10.67 17.29 -16.27
N SER A 261 -9.69 16.77 -15.53
CA SER A 261 -9.60 15.35 -15.16
C SER A 261 -9.09 15.07 -13.75
N HIS A 262 -8.57 16.09 -13.05
CA HIS A 262 -7.93 15.95 -11.75
C HIS A 262 -8.34 17.06 -10.80
N ALA A 263 -8.40 16.72 -9.51
CA ALA A 263 -8.45 17.67 -8.42
C ALA A 263 -7.40 17.31 -7.37
N VAL A 264 -6.64 18.31 -6.93
CA VAL A 264 -5.66 18.19 -5.85
C VAL A 264 -6.04 19.16 -4.75
N VAL A 265 -6.32 18.63 -3.56
CA VAL A 265 -6.58 19.43 -2.36
C VAL A 265 -5.45 19.22 -1.37
N THR A 266 -4.81 20.30 -0.92
CA THR A 266 -3.89 20.25 0.21
C THR A 266 -4.55 20.87 1.43
N VAL A 267 -4.46 20.19 2.57
CA VAL A 267 -4.80 20.74 3.88
C VAL A 267 -3.52 20.77 4.69
N HIS A 268 -3.11 21.96 5.11
CA HIS A 268 -1.89 22.21 5.87
C HIS A 268 -2.22 22.74 7.26
N ASP A 269 -1.45 22.31 8.25
CA ASP A 269 -1.43 22.84 9.61
C ASP A 269 0.02 22.93 10.12
N THR A 270 0.29 23.71 11.16
CA THR A 270 1.64 23.94 11.72
C THR A 270 2.06 22.88 12.74
N GLY A 271 1.31 21.79 12.84
CA GLY A 271 1.55 20.67 13.72
C GLY A 271 2.60 19.72 13.17
N PRO A 272 3.07 18.77 14.01
CA PRO A 272 4.08 17.80 13.58
C PRO A 272 3.51 16.72 12.65
N GLY A 273 2.17 16.62 12.52
CA GLY A 273 1.46 15.49 11.89
C GLY A 273 1.20 14.32 12.85
N PRO A 274 0.58 13.21 12.39
CA PRO A 274 0.25 12.07 13.24
C PRO A 274 1.48 11.44 13.90
N ALA A 275 1.38 11.11 15.19
CA ALA A 275 2.43 10.42 15.94
C ALA A 275 2.53 8.93 15.60
N ASP A 276 1.42 8.33 15.17
CA ASP A 276 1.40 6.97 14.65
C ASP A 276 1.81 6.97 13.15
N PRO A 277 2.95 6.36 12.78
CA PRO A 277 3.40 6.30 11.39
C PRO A 277 2.48 5.49 10.47
N PHE A 278 1.67 4.59 11.04
CA PHE A 278 0.71 3.75 10.30
C PHE A 278 -0.63 4.46 10.05
N ALA A 279 -0.81 5.68 10.55
CA ALA A 279 -2.01 6.48 10.34
C ALA A 279 -2.32 6.60 8.84
N GLY A 280 -3.56 6.27 8.47
CA GLY A 280 -4.01 6.24 7.07
C GLY A 280 -3.91 4.86 6.40
N LEU A 281 -2.98 4.00 6.81
CA LEU A 281 -2.85 2.63 6.27
C LEU A 281 -3.66 1.62 7.07
N LEU A 282 -3.65 1.76 8.39
CA LEU A 282 -4.40 0.93 9.33
C LEU A 282 -5.47 1.75 10.05
N PRO A 283 -6.59 1.13 10.46
CA PRO A 283 -7.53 1.78 11.35
C PRO A 283 -6.85 2.05 12.70
N ALA A 284 -7.16 3.18 13.33
CA ALA A 284 -6.65 3.49 14.67
C ALA A 284 -7.01 2.39 15.67
N ALA A 285 -6.05 2.03 16.55
CA ALA A 285 -6.23 1.00 17.56
C ALA A 285 -7.35 1.34 18.56
N ASP A 286 -7.48 2.62 18.92
CA ASP A 286 -8.60 3.13 19.70
C ASP A 286 -9.68 3.70 18.78
N ARG A 287 -10.78 2.95 18.65
CA ARG A 287 -11.93 3.35 17.83
C ARG A 287 -12.91 4.27 18.58
N THR A 288 -12.69 4.53 19.86
CA THR A 288 -13.63 5.26 20.72
C THR A 288 -13.49 6.78 20.61
N THR A 289 -12.31 7.27 20.21
CA THR A 289 -11.98 8.72 20.11
C THR A 289 -12.05 9.29 18.70
N GLY A 290 -12.50 8.52 17.71
CA GLY A 290 -12.29 8.84 16.29
C GLY A 290 -10.90 8.40 15.82
N GLY A 291 -10.71 8.27 14.51
CA GLY A 291 -9.48 7.71 13.93
C GLY A 291 -9.67 6.92 12.63
N LEU A 292 -10.90 6.84 12.12
CA LEU A 292 -11.20 6.25 10.81
C LEU A 292 -11.07 7.25 9.67
N GLY A 293 -11.17 8.56 9.92
CA GLY A 293 -11.25 9.58 8.88
C GLY A 293 -10.07 9.56 7.90
N LEU A 294 -8.84 9.55 8.41
CA LEU A 294 -7.65 9.48 7.56
C LEU A 294 -7.53 8.12 6.85
N TRP A 295 -7.88 7.02 7.53
CA TRP A 295 -7.91 5.68 6.94
C TRP A 295 -8.97 5.54 5.83
N LEU A 296 -10.11 6.23 5.96
CA LEU A 296 -11.12 6.32 4.91
C LEU A 296 -10.61 7.16 3.74
N ALA A 297 -9.98 8.31 3.99
CA ALA A 297 -9.40 9.12 2.91
C ALA A 297 -8.41 8.32 2.04
N HIS A 298 -7.55 7.50 2.66
CA HIS A 298 -6.64 6.59 1.94
C HIS A 298 -7.35 5.41 1.23
N GLN A 299 -8.61 5.12 1.53
CA GLN A 299 -9.40 4.12 0.80
C GLN A 299 -10.24 4.74 -0.33
N LEU A 300 -10.50 6.04 -0.30
CA LEU A 300 -11.42 6.72 -1.21
C LEU A 300 -10.69 7.56 -2.27
N CYS A 301 -9.65 8.31 -1.87
CA CYS A 301 -8.88 9.11 -2.80
C CYS A 301 -7.94 8.26 -3.66
N GLU A 302 -7.66 8.73 -4.86
CA GLU A 302 -6.77 8.05 -5.81
C GLU A 302 -5.30 8.10 -5.36
N HIS A 303 -4.91 9.19 -4.69
CA HIS A 303 -3.63 9.26 -3.98
C HIS A 303 -3.76 10.16 -2.77
N VAL A 304 -3.14 9.73 -1.66
CA VAL A 304 -3.03 10.53 -0.45
C VAL A 304 -1.58 10.57 -0.03
N ALA A 305 -1.00 11.77 -0.04
CA ALA A 305 0.35 12.00 0.43
C ALA A 305 0.34 12.73 1.78
N MET A 306 1.28 12.37 2.64
CA MET A 306 1.50 12.99 3.94
C MET A 306 2.89 13.62 3.93
N VAL A 307 2.95 14.95 3.89
CA VAL A 307 4.20 15.71 3.75
C VAL A 307 4.49 16.41 5.07
N ARG A 308 5.71 16.23 5.59
CA ARG A 308 6.24 16.96 6.75
C ARG A 308 7.40 17.82 6.27
N ASP A 309 7.37 19.10 6.64
CA ASP A 309 8.44 20.05 6.37
C ASP A 309 8.68 20.94 7.61
N ASP A 310 9.62 21.88 7.50
CA ASP A 310 9.97 22.80 8.59
C ASP A 310 8.83 23.78 8.96
N HIS A 311 7.75 23.82 8.17
CA HIS A 311 6.60 24.71 8.36
C HIS A 311 5.37 23.97 8.91
N GLY A 312 5.34 22.65 8.86
CA GLY A 312 4.32 21.84 9.51
C GLY A 312 4.00 20.56 8.76
N PHE A 313 2.71 20.25 8.70
CA PHE A 313 2.18 19.01 8.16
C PHE A 313 1.13 19.29 7.10
N THR A 314 1.24 18.59 5.98
CA THR A 314 0.30 18.71 4.86
C THR A 314 -0.22 17.34 4.47
N VAL A 315 -1.54 17.20 4.42
CA VAL A 315 -2.19 16.09 3.71
C VAL A 315 -2.58 16.57 2.32
N ARG A 316 -2.13 15.85 1.28
CA ARG A 316 -2.51 16.10 -0.11
C ARG A 316 -3.41 14.98 -0.59
N LEU A 317 -4.63 15.33 -0.97
CA LEU A 317 -5.64 14.46 -1.56
C LEU A 317 -5.66 14.67 -3.07
N THR A 318 -5.56 13.59 -3.84
CA THR A 318 -5.71 13.61 -5.30
C THR A 318 -6.92 12.78 -5.68
N ALA A 319 -7.81 13.34 -6.49
CA ALA A 319 -8.95 12.66 -7.11
C ALA A 319 -8.87 12.82 -8.63
N GLY A 320 -9.45 11.86 -9.35
CA GLY A 320 -9.28 11.72 -10.80
C GLY A 320 -8.25 10.65 -11.14
N ARG A 321 -7.75 10.62 -12.38
CA ARG A 321 -6.75 9.64 -12.83
C ARG A 321 -5.35 10.06 -12.34
N LEU A 322 -4.43 9.15 -12.01
CA LEU A 322 -3.06 9.62 -11.70
C LEU A 322 -2.31 10.00 -12.98
N PRO A 323 -1.34 10.94 -12.90
CA PRO A 323 -0.38 11.15 -13.97
C PRO A 323 0.31 9.82 -14.32
N ARG A 324 0.49 9.60 -15.63
CA ARG A 324 1.28 8.47 -16.13
C ARG A 324 2.76 8.74 -16.04
#